data_AF-A0A2M7YQ16-F1
#
_entry.id   AF-A0A2M7YQ16-F1
#
_cell.length_a   1.000
_cell.length_b   1.000
_cell.length_c   1.000
_cell.angle_alpha   90.00
_cell.angle_beta   90.00
_cell.angle_gamma   90.00
#
_symmetry.space_group_name_H-M   'P 1'
#
loop_
_entity.id
_entity.type
_entity.pdbx_description
1 polymer ?
#
loop_
_entity_poly.entity_id
_entity_poly.type
_entity_poly.pdbx_seq_one_letter_code
_entity_poly.pdbx_strand_id
1 'polypeptide(L)'
;MLSSGFHQVIAPKAKTLNIIWGAFLAACVVYVVVAWIMFGLASGGAEPVLDSPSSGGLLPTIFAVVAILALGASVVAERMLLTPSRLETHLREVPTAASVLAFNSDFPATPSGNQTQLFDRLSDTEKRLVGLSIPYQTANIVIWACRESIVVLGLVLAVLQASFPVILPFAAVGFVTILLKVPRPASFYASRLDLARKFS
;
A
#
# COMPACT_ATOMS: atom_id res chain seq x y z
N MET A 1 -23.17 -13.86 -1.87
CA MET A 1 -22.94 -12.47 -1.45
C MET A 1 -22.44 -12.49 -0.01
N LEU A 2 -21.65 -11.49 0.41
CA LEU A 2 -21.17 -11.37 1.79
C LEU A 2 -22.29 -10.81 2.67
N SER A 3 -22.38 -11.26 3.92
CA SER A 3 -23.42 -10.78 4.85
C SER A 3 -23.14 -9.34 5.33
N SER A 4 -24.19 -8.67 5.81
CA SER A 4 -24.06 -7.36 6.48
C SER A 4 -23.18 -7.45 7.72
N GLY A 5 -23.24 -8.55 8.47
CA GLY A 5 -22.36 -8.83 9.59
C GLY A 5 -20.88 -8.86 9.19
N PHE A 6 -20.55 -9.52 8.07
CA PHE A 6 -19.17 -9.54 7.57
C PHE A 6 -18.64 -8.14 7.27
N HIS A 7 -19.46 -7.30 6.62
CA HIS A 7 -19.10 -5.91 6.35
C HIS A 7 -18.85 -5.11 7.63
N GLN A 8 -19.65 -5.32 8.69
CA GLN A 8 -19.46 -4.67 9.99
C GLN A 8 -18.15 -5.11 10.66
N VAL A 9 -17.79 -6.39 10.57
CA VAL A 9 -16.54 -6.94 11.15
C VAL A 9 -15.31 -6.40 10.42
N ILE A 10 -15.36 -6.26 9.09
CA ILE A 10 -14.23 -5.78 8.28
C ILE A 10 -14.12 -4.24 8.24
N ALA A 11 -15.22 -3.51 8.48
CA ALA A 11 -15.24 -2.05 8.35
C ALA A 11 -14.13 -1.32 9.13
N PRO A 12 -13.82 -1.67 10.40
CA PRO A 12 -12.71 -1.05 11.12
C PRO A 12 -11.36 -1.28 10.43
N LYS A 13 -11.09 -2.50 9.97
CA LYS A 13 -9.85 -2.84 9.26
C LYS A 13 -9.75 -2.11 7.91
N ALA A 14 -10.85 -2.01 7.18
CA ALA A 14 -10.93 -1.23 5.94
C ALA A 14 -10.65 0.25 6.19
N LYS A 15 -11.18 0.82 7.27
CA LYS A 15 -10.91 2.21 7.68
C LYS A 15 -9.42 2.41 7.98
N THR A 16 -8.81 1.53 8.77
CA THR A 16 -7.37 1.59 9.07
C THR A 16 -6.53 1.51 7.80
N LEU A 17 -6.87 0.59 6.90
CA LEU A 17 -6.17 0.44 5.62
C LEU A 17 -6.28 1.70 4.74
N ASN A 18 -7.45 2.35 4.70
CA ASN A 18 -7.65 3.62 3.99
C ASN A 18 -6.83 4.77 4.60
N ILE A 19 -6.72 4.83 5.93
CA ILE A 19 -5.90 5.82 6.62
C ILE A 19 -4.43 5.64 6.26
N ILE A 20 -3.93 4.40 6.30
CA ILE A 20 -2.55 4.07 5.93
C ILE A 20 -2.28 4.45 4.47
N TRP A 21 -3.18 4.08 3.55
CA TRP A 21 -3.09 4.49 2.15
C TRP A 21 -3.04 6.03 1.99
N GLY A 22 -3.89 6.75 2.71
CA GLY A 22 -3.89 8.21 2.72
C GLY A 22 -2.58 8.79 3.25
N ALA A 23 -1.96 8.15 4.24
CA ALA A 23 -0.66 8.56 4.77
C ALA A 23 0.47 8.42 3.73
N PHE A 24 0.51 7.31 2.98
CA PHE A 24 1.47 7.13 1.86
C PHE A 24 1.29 8.20 0.78
N LEU A 25 0.05 8.56 0.43
CA LEU A 25 -0.21 9.66 -0.51
C LEU A 25 0.24 11.02 0.04
N ALA A 26 -0.08 11.31 1.30
CA ALA A 26 0.31 12.56 1.94
C ALA A 26 1.84 12.69 2.04
N ALA A 27 2.55 11.60 2.36
CA ALA A 27 4.01 11.57 2.40
C ALA A 27 4.63 11.95 1.04
N CYS A 28 4.08 11.44 -0.06
CA CYS A 28 4.52 11.84 -1.40
C CYS A 28 4.37 13.36 -1.64
N VAL A 29 3.29 13.98 -1.13
CA VAL A 29 3.09 15.44 -1.24
C VAL A 29 4.17 16.15 -0.44
N VAL A 30 4.38 15.71 0.80
CA VAL A 30 5.37 16.30 1.71
C VAL A 30 6.77 16.25 1.09
N TYR A 31 7.19 15.14 0.48
CA TYR A 31 8.49 15.05 -0.19
C TYR A 31 8.65 16.08 -1.32
N VAL A 32 7.62 16.27 -2.14
CA VAL A 32 7.64 17.27 -3.22
C VAL A 32 7.68 18.69 -2.66
N VAL A 33 6.88 18.99 -1.62
CA VAL A 33 6.89 20.31 -0.96
C VAL A 33 8.26 20.61 -0.33
N VAL A 34 8.86 19.64 0.35
CA VAL A 34 10.20 19.77 0.92
C VAL A 34 11.23 20.08 -0.18
N ALA A 35 11.23 19.31 -1.27
CA ALA A 35 12.11 19.56 -2.41
C ALA A 35 11.89 20.96 -3.03
N TRP A 36 10.64 21.40 -3.13
CA TRP A 36 10.29 22.72 -3.65
C TRP A 36 10.77 23.85 -2.73
N ILE A 37 10.63 23.71 -1.41
CA ILE A 37 11.13 24.70 -0.46
C ILE A 37 12.67 24.77 -0.52
N MET A 38 13.35 23.62 -0.58
CA MET A 38 14.81 23.56 -0.56
C MET A 38 15.44 24.07 -1.87
N PHE A 39 14.89 23.69 -3.03
CA PHE A 39 15.54 23.90 -4.33
C PHE A 39 14.70 24.70 -5.34
N GLY A 40 13.40 24.86 -5.08
CA GLY A 40 12.50 25.65 -5.94
C GLY A 40 12.45 27.13 -5.53
N LEU A 41 12.30 27.42 -4.24
CA LEU A 41 12.24 28.80 -3.73
C LEU A 41 13.61 29.50 -3.75
N ALA A 42 14.68 28.78 -3.41
CA ALA A 42 16.04 29.33 -3.41
C ALA A 42 16.55 29.71 -4.81
N SER A 43 15.96 29.13 -5.86
CA SER A 43 16.37 29.29 -7.25
C SER A 43 15.62 30.40 -8.00
N GLY A 44 14.86 31.25 -7.29
CA GLY A 44 13.89 32.24 -7.81
C GLY A 44 14.41 33.38 -8.71
N GLY A 45 15.41 33.13 -9.56
CA GLY A 45 15.88 34.08 -10.57
C GLY A 45 16.89 33.53 -11.58
N ALA A 46 17.37 32.29 -11.43
CA ALA A 46 18.21 31.68 -12.46
C ALA A 46 17.29 30.97 -13.46
N GLU A 47 17.27 31.45 -14.71
CA GLU A 47 16.57 30.78 -15.81
C GLU A 47 16.89 29.28 -15.82
N PRO A 48 15.93 28.42 -16.20
CA PRO A 48 16.27 27.04 -16.52
C PRO A 48 17.34 27.10 -17.60
N VAL A 49 18.54 26.58 -17.32
CA VAL A 49 19.57 26.35 -18.33
C VAL A 49 19.05 25.26 -19.27
N LEU A 50 18.11 25.65 -20.13
CA LEU A 50 17.82 25.05 -21.41
C LEU A 50 19.03 25.40 -22.27
N ASP A 51 20.08 24.59 -22.17
CA ASP A 51 21.06 24.30 -23.23
C ASP A 51 22.40 23.91 -22.63
N SER A 52 22.55 22.61 -22.41
CA SER A 52 23.78 21.88 -22.68
C SER A 52 23.42 20.41 -22.88
N PRO A 53 23.49 19.86 -24.12
CA PRO A 53 23.24 18.44 -24.39
C PRO A 53 24.36 17.52 -23.86
N SER A 54 25.11 17.95 -22.84
CA SER A 54 26.37 17.37 -22.41
C SER A 54 26.51 17.32 -20.88
N SER A 55 25.49 16.80 -20.20
CA SER A 55 25.69 16.01 -18.97
C SER A 55 24.47 15.13 -18.72
N GLY A 56 24.24 14.18 -19.64
CA GLY A 56 23.50 12.96 -19.33
C GLY A 56 24.27 12.17 -18.27
N GLY A 57 24.28 12.69 -17.05
CA GLY A 57 24.97 12.12 -15.91
C GLY A 57 24.46 10.70 -15.71
N LEU A 58 25.38 9.78 -15.48
CA LEU A 58 25.07 8.39 -15.20
C LEU A 58 24.13 8.26 -13.98
N LEU A 59 24.11 9.27 -13.10
CA LEU A 59 23.29 9.37 -11.89
C LEU A 59 21.76 9.36 -12.16
N PRO A 60 21.14 10.31 -12.89
CA PRO A 60 19.71 10.25 -13.18
C PRO A 60 19.29 8.94 -13.88
N THR A 61 20.14 8.40 -14.75
CA THR A 61 19.90 7.10 -15.40
C THR A 61 19.89 5.95 -14.39
N ILE A 62 20.86 5.89 -13.46
CA ILE A 62 20.85 4.90 -12.37
C ILE A 62 19.54 5.00 -11.57
N PHE A 63 19.18 6.20 -11.13
CA PHE A 63 17.99 6.40 -10.30
C PHE A 63 16.70 6.02 -11.04
N ALA A 64 16.61 6.34 -12.33
CA ALA A 64 15.50 5.90 -13.17
C ALA A 64 15.43 4.37 -13.26
N VAL A 65 16.56 3.69 -13.48
CA VAL A 65 16.62 2.22 -13.51
C VAL A 65 16.19 1.63 -12.16
N VAL A 66 16.70 2.15 -11.05
CA VAL A 66 16.33 1.69 -9.70
C VAL A 66 14.85 1.92 -9.42
N ALA A 67 14.28 3.05 -9.84
CA ALA A 67 12.85 3.33 -9.72
C ALA A 67 11.99 2.34 -10.54
N ILE A 68 12.42 2.00 -11.76
CA ILE A 68 11.75 0.97 -12.59
C ILE A 68 11.82 -0.39 -11.90
N LEU A 69 12.98 -0.74 -11.33
CA LEU A 69 13.13 -1.99 -10.56
C LEU A 69 12.26 -2.00 -9.30
N ALA A 70 12.14 -0.88 -8.58
CA ALA A 70 11.25 -0.74 -7.43
C ALA A 70 9.77 -0.91 -7.82
N LEU A 71 9.37 -0.33 -8.96
CA LEU A 71 8.03 -0.53 -9.52
C LEU A 71 7.80 -2.00 -9.90
N GLY A 72 8.76 -2.62 -10.59
CA GLY A 72 8.74 -4.04 -10.92
C GLY A 72 8.64 -4.94 -9.69
N ALA A 73 9.44 -4.65 -8.65
CA ALA A 73 9.39 -5.33 -7.36
C ALA A 73 8.02 -5.17 -6.70
N SER A 74 7.36 -4.02 -6.80
CA SER A 74 5.99 -3.84 -6.28
C SER A 74 4.98 -4.76 -6.99
N VAL A 75 5.12 -4.95 -8.31
CA VAL A 75 4.25 -5.84 -9.09
C VAL A 75 4.52 -7.31 -8.75
N VAL A 76 5.79 -7.68 -8.61
CA VAL A 76 6.20 -9.02 -8.19
C VAL A 76 5.72 -9.31 -6.77
N ALA A 77 5.89 -8.37 -5.84
CA ALA A 77 5.39 -8.47 -4.48
C ALA A 77 3.87 -8.64 -4.44
N GLU A 78 3.12 -7.88 -5.24
CA GLU A 78 1.68 -8.06 -5.37
C GLU A 78 1.32 -9.47 -5.82
N ARG A 79 1.98 -9.96 -6.86
CA ARG A 79 1.74 -11.32 -7.38
C ARG A 79 2.13 -12.39 -6.37
N MET A 80 3.24 -12.24 -5.66
CA MET A 80 3.78 -13.23 -4.72
C MET A 80 3.07 -13.23 -3.36
N LEU A 81 2.62 -12.09 -2.88
CA LEU A 81 1.94 -11.97 -1.58
C LEU A 81 0.45 -12.33 -1.69
N LEU A 82 -0.16 -12.10 -2.86
CA LEU A 82 -1.57 -12.39 -3.12
C LEU A 82 -1.77 -13.58 -4.07
N THR A 83 -0.77 -14.45 -4.22
CA THR A 83 -0.86 -15.68 -5.03
C THR A 83 -2.03 -16.54 -4.54
N PRO A 84 -2.85 -17.13 -5.45
CA PRO A 84 -3.94 -18.03 -5.08
C PRO A 84 -3.51 -19.16 -4.14
N SER A 85 -2.36 -19.80 -4.40
CA SER A 85 -1.84 -20.89 -3.56
C SER A 85 -1.57 -20.46 -2.12
N ARG A 86 -0.97 -19.27 -1.90
CA ARG A 86 -0.76 -18.74 -0.56
C ARG A 86 -2.07 -18.42 0.14
N LEU A 87 -3.01 -17.80 -0.57
CA LEU A 87 -4.33 -17.50 -0.01
C LEU A 87 -5.10 -18.79 0.33
N GLU A 88 -4.98 -19.84 -0.47
CA GLU A 88 -5.52 -21.17 -0.16
C GLU A 88 -4.89 -21.77 1.09
N THR A 89 -3.56 -21.74 1.21
CA THR A 89 -2.86 -22.19 2.42
C THR A 89 -3.38 -21.45 3.64
N HIS A 90 -3.51 -20.12 3.58
CA HIS A 90 -4.08 -19.33 4.67
C HIS A 90 -5.53 -19.73 4.95
N LEU A 91 -6.38 -19.91 3.92
CA LEU A 91 -7.77 -20.33 4.13
C LEU A 91 -7.88 -21.72 4.78
N ARG A 92 -6.95 -22.63 4.50
CA ARG A 92 -6.88 -23.95 5.15
C ARG A 92 -6.43 -23.84 6.59
N GLU A 93 -5.40 -23.03 6.85
CA GLU A 93 -4.72 -22.91 8.15
C GLU A 93 -5.43 -21.96 9.13
N VAL A 94 -6.29 -21.05 8.66
CA VAL A 94 -7.01 -20.10 9.53
C VAL A 94 -7.78 -20.89 10.60
N PRO A 95 -7.42 -20.75 11.88
CA PRO A 95 -8.17 -21.34 12.96
C PRO A 95 -9.57 -20.74 12.96
N THR A 96 -10.59 -21.58 13.05
CA THR A 96 -11.96 -21.16 13.26
C THR A 96 -12.04 -20.35 14.56
N ALA A 97 -12.12 -19.03 14.40
CA ALA A 97 -12.72 -18.05 15.29
C ALA A 97 -11.87 -17.15 16.21
N ALA A 98 -10.91 -17.63 17.00
CA ALA A 98 -10.42 -16.81 18.13
C ALA A 98 -9.18 -15.93 17.84
N SER A 99 -8.22 -16.39 17.04
CA SER A 99 -6.92 -15.70 16.91
C SER A 99 -6.95 -14.48 15.97
N VAL A 100 -7.89 -14.41 15.03
CA VAL A 100 -7.96 -13.34 14.03
C VAL A 100 -8.44 -12.00 14.62
N LEU A 101 -9.25 -12.05 15.68
CA LEU A 101 -9.63 -10.88 16.47
C LEU A 101 -8.59 -10.51 17.54
N ALA A 102 -7.81 -11.50 18.02
CA ALA A 102 -6.82 -11.32 19.07
C ALA A 102 -5.61 -10.46 18.66
N PHE A 103 -5.29 -10.32 17.38
CA PHE A 103 -4.16 -9.44 16.96
C PHE A 103 -4.42 -7.93 17.11
N ASN A 104 -5.64 -7.51 17.48
CA ASN A 104 -5.88 -6.14 17.97
C ASN A 104 -5.70 -6.00 19.49
N SER A 105 -5.41 -7.09 20.22
CA SER A 105 -5.35 -7.10 21.69
C SER A 105 -4.02 -6.62 22.28
N ASP A 106 -2.97 -6.43 21.47
CA ASP A 106 -1.71 -5.82 21.91
C ASP A 106 -1.85 -4.32 22.25
N PHE A 107 -2.99 -3.71 21.90
CA PHE A 107 -3.49 -2.48 22.51
C PHE A 107 -4.75 -2.84 23.31
N PRO A 108 -4.83 -2.55 24.63
CA PRO A 108 -5.93 -2.97 25.48
C PRO A 108 -7.15 -2.06 25.26
N ALA A 109 -7.71 -2.09 24.06
CA ALA A 109 -9.15 -2.03 23.91
C ALA A 109 -9.56 -3.48 23.70
N THR A 110 -9.98 -4.15 24.77
CA THR A 110 -10.69 -5.44 24.68
C THR A 110 -11.60 -5.38 23.46
N PRO A 111 -11.55 -6.36 22.52
CA PRO A 111 -12.50 -6.39 21.42
C PRO A 111 -13.86 -6.21 22.06
N SER A 112 -14.53 -5.08 21.77
CA SER A 112 -15.79 -4.75 22.44
C SER A 112 -16.65 -6.01 22.34
N GLY A 113 -17.33 -6.44 23.42
CA GLY A 113 -18.10 -7.70 23.39
C GLY A 113 -18.97 -7.85 22.14
N ASN A 114 -19.41 -6.71 21.59
CA ASN A 114 -20.11 -6.56 20.32
C ASN A 114 -19.33 -7.11 19.09
N GLN A 115 -18.03 -6.87 18.94
CA GLN A 115 -17.24 -7.39 17.80
C GLN A 115 -17.07 -8.91 17.84
N THR A 116 -16.81 -9.46 19.02
CA THR A 116 -16.73 -10.92 19.20
C THR A 116 -18.08 -11.55 18.90
N GLN A 117 -19.17 -11.00 19.43
CA GLN A 117 -20.53 -11.46 19.12
C GLN A 117 -20.88 -11.35 17.62
N LEU A 118 -20.48 -10.27 16.95
CA LEU A 118 -20.69 -10.11 15.50
C LEU A 118 -19.91 -11.15 14.70
N PHE A 119 -18.67 -11.42 15.10
CA PHE A 119 -17.84 -12.43 14.47
C PHE A 119 -18.39 -13.85 14.68
N ASP A 120 -18.86 -14.16 15.90
CA ASP A 120 -19.42 -15.48 16.22
C ASP A 120 -20.68 -15.80 15.38
N ARG A 121 -21.44 -14.76 15.03
CA ARG A 121 -22.63 -14.84 14.15
C ARG A 121 -22.29 -15.05 12.67
N LEU A 122 -21.03 -14.93 12.25
CA LEU A 122 -20.64 -15.17 10.87
C LEU A 122 -20.66 -16.66 10.53
N SER A 123 -20.93 -16.96 9.26
CA SER A 123 -20.73 -18.31 8.73
C SER A 123 -19.25 -18.71 8.77
N ASP A 124 -18.95 -20.02 8.82
CA ASP A 124 -17.55 -20.49 8.87
C ASP A 124 -16.75 -20.05 7.64
N THR A 125 -17.39 -20.02 6.47
CA THR A 125 -16.81 -19.45 5.23
C THR A 125 -16.39 -17.99 5.43
N GLU A 126 -17.24 -17.17 6.04
CA GLU A 126 -16.95 -15.76 6.30
C GLU A 126 -15.88 -15.57 7.38
N LYS A 127 -15.90 -16.38 8.44
CA LYS A 127 -14.84 -16.39 9.46
C LYS A 127 -13.47 -16.67 8.84
N ARG A 128 -13.38 -17.64 7.92
CA ARG A 128 -12.15 -17.91 7.15
C ARG A 128 -11.73 -16.71 6.29
N LEU A 129 -12.68 -16.05 5.62
CA LEU A 129 -12.39 -14.84 4.83
C LEU A 129 -11.87 -13.68 5.69
N VAL A 130 -12.38 -13.50 6.92
CA VAL A 130 -11.85 -12.50 7.86
C VAL A 130 -10.38 -12.81 8.19
N GLY A 131 -9.99 -14.09 8.23
CA GLY A 131 -8.60 -14.53 8.38
C GLY A 131 -7.65 -14.01 7.29
N LEU A 132 -8.15 -13.74 6.09
CA LEU A 132 -7.36 -13.15 5.01
C LEU A 132 -7.10 -11.64 5.17
N SER A 133 -7.68 -10.99 6.18
CA SER A 133 -7.55 -9.55 6.36
C SER A 133 -6.13 -9.09 6.65
N ILE A 134 -5.39 -9.85 7.46
CA ILE A 134 -3.98 -9.56 7.79
C ILE A 134 -3.09 -9.69 6.56
N PRO A 135 -3.03 -10.84 5.84
CA PRO A 135 -2.18 -10.95 4.66
C PRO A 135 -2.55 -9.94 3.57
N TYR A 136 -3.84 -9.62 3.42
CA TYR A 136 -4.27 -8.57 2.50
C TYR A 136 -3.75 -7.19 2.90
N GLN A 137 -3.88 -6.79 4.16
CA GLN A 137 -3.39 -5.51 4.67
C GLN A 137 -1.86 -5.42 4.52
N THR A 138 -1.13 -6.44 4.97
CA THR A 138 0.33 -6.50 4.88
C THR A 138 0.80 -6.38 3.43
N ALA A 139 0.17 -7.10 2.50
CA ALA A 139 0.53 -7.03 1.08
C ALA A 139 0.36 -5.62 0.52
N ASN A 140 -0.75 -4.93 0.82
CA ASN A 140 -0.96 -3.56 0.34
C ASN A 140 0.06 -2.57 0.92
N ILE A 141 0.40 -2.69 2.21
CA ILE A 141 1.42 -1.84 2.84
C ILE A 141 2.78 -2.00 2.15
N VAL A 142 3.20 -3.24 1.91
CA VAL A 142 4.46 -3.53 1.20
C VAL A 142 4.44 -2.93 -0.22
N ILE A 143 3.33 -3.11 -0.96
CA ILE A 143 3.19 -2.57 -2.31
C ILE A 143 3.27 -1.04 -2.32
N TRP A 144 2.59 -0.36 -1.38
CA TRP A 144 2.63 1.09 -1.28
C TRP A 144 4.01 1.61 -0.88
N ALA A 145 4.69 0.95 0.06
CA ALA A 145 6.06 1.29 0.43
C ALA A 145 7.04 1.19 -0.77
N CYS A 146 6.91 0.15 -1.60
CA CYS A 146 7.70 0.03 -2.83
C CYS A 146 7.40 1.13 -3.86
N ARG A 147 6.18 1.70 -3.86
CA ARG A 147 5.80 2.78 -4.78
C ARG A 147 6.18 4.16 -4.25
N GLU A 148 6.08 4.35 -2.94
CA GLU A 148 6.56 5.55 -2.25
C GLU A 148 8.07 5.69 -2.38
N SER A 149 8.83 4.59 -2.33
CA SER A 149 10.28 4.63 -2.49
C SER A 149 10.73 5.24 -3.82
N ILE A 150 9.91 5.18 -4.88
CA ILE A 150 10.15 5.88 -6.14
C ILE A 150 10.23 7.39 -5.91
N VAL A 151 9.31 7.96 -5.13
CA VAL A 151 9.29 9.38 -4.80
C VAL A 151 10.48 9.75 -3.92
N VAL A 152 10.83 8.88 -2.96
CA VAL A 152 12.03 9.04 -2.12
C VAL A 152 13.30 9.05 -2.96
N LEU A 153 13.42 8.17 -3.96
CA LEU A 153 14.54 8.17 -4.91
C LEU A 153 14.61 9.49 -5.70
N GLY A 154 13.47 10.00 -6.16
CA GLY A 154 13.38 11.32 -6.78
C GLY A 154 13.83 12.46 -5.87
N LEU A 155 13.45 12.41 -4.59
CA LEU A 155 13.87 13.37 -3.57
C LEU A 155 15.38 13.32 -3.35
N VAL A 156 15.95 12.13 -3.17
CA VAL A 156 17.41 11.95 -3.02
C VAL A 156 18.14 12.50 -4.26
N LEU A 157 17.63 12.21 -5.45
CA LEU A 157 18.24 12.72 -6.68
C LEU A 157 18.17 14.25 -6.78
N ALA A 158 17.03 14.85 -6.39
CA ALA A 158 16.86 16.29 -6.33
C ALA A 158 17.83 16.94 -5.34
N VAL A 159 18.11 16.29 -4.20
CA VAL A 159 19.12 16.74 -3.23
C VAL A 159 20.52 16.67 -3.83
N LEU A 160 20.89 15.55 -4.47
CA LEU A 160 22.22 15.36 -5.07
C LEU A 160 22.51 16.34 -6.21
N GLN A 161 21.47 16.73 -6.96
CA GLN A 161 21.59 17.68 -8.07
C GLN A 161 21.20 19.11 -7.69
N ALA A 162 20.81 19.34 -6.43
CA ALA A 162 20.26 20.60 -5.94
C ALA A 162 19.19 21.20 -6.88
N SER A 163 18.34 20.35 -7.46
CA SER A 163 17.43 20.72 -8.55
C SER A 163 16.03 20.15 -8.36
N PHE A 164 15.05 21.03 -8.20
CA PHE A 164 13.64 20.64 -7.99
C PHE A 164 12.99 19.91 -9.18
N PRO A 165 13.16 20.32 -10.45
CA PRO A 165 12.50 19.65 -11.58
C PRO A 165 12.79 18.14 -11.66
N VAL A 166 13.91 17.69 -11.08
CA VAL A 166 14.36 16.30 -11.10
C VAL A 166 13.45 15.36 -10.30
N ILE A 167 12.79 15.82 -9.23
CA ILE A 167 11.87 14.96 -8.45
C ILE A 167 10.53 14.74 -9.18
N LEU A 168 10.12 15.66 -10.06
CA LEU A 168 8.78 15.66 -10.66
C LEU A 168 8.39 14.36 -11.39
N PRO A 169 9.22 13.76 -12.27
CA PRO A 169 8.85 12.51 -12.92
C PRO A 169 8.69 11.35 -11.93
N PHE A 170 9.53 11.28 -10.90
CA PHE A 170 9.45 10.26 -9.85
C PHE A 170 8.21 10.43 -8.99
N ALA A 171 7.93 11.67 -8.58
CA ALA A 171 6.72 12.01 -7.84
C ALA A 171 5.47 11.64 -8.65
N ALA A 172 5.40 12.02 -9.92
CA ALA A 172 4.27 11.69 -10.78
C ALA A 172 4.02 10.17 -10.86
N VAL A 173 5.07 9.37 -11.09
CA VAL A 173 4.96 7.91 -11.15
C VAL A 173 4.55 7.32 -9.79
N GLY A 174 5.19 7.74 -8.70
CA GLY A 174 4.85 7.27 -7.35
C GLY A 174 3.40 7.59 -6.97
N PHE A 175 2.96 8.84 -7.20
CA PHE A 175 1.58 9.26 -6.95
C PHE A 175 0.56 8.47 -7.76
N VAL A 176 0.73 8.41 -9.08
CA VAL A 176 -0.20 7.71 -9.96
C VAL A 176 -0.28 6.25 -9.58
N THR A 177 0.85 5.60 -9.31
CA THR A 177 0.85 4.18 -8.96
C THR A 177 0.22 3.95 -7.58
N ILE A 178 0.44 4.79 -6.56
CA ILE A 178 -0.27 4.65 -5.28
C ILE A 178 -1.79 4.90 -5.45
N LEU A 179 -2.18 5.91 -6.23
CA LEU A 179 -3.59 6.21 -6.54
C LEU A 179 -4.28 5.05 -7.27
N LEU A 180 -3.61 4.42 -8.23
CA LEU A 180 -4.17 3.25 -8.95
C LEU A 180 -4.38 2.05 -8.02
N LYS A 181 -3.68 1.99 -6.88
CA LYS A 181 -3.81 0.92 -5.88
C LYS A 181 -4.60 1.37 -4.67
N VAL A 182 -5.79 1.94 -4.91
CA VAL A 182 -6.76 2.17 -3.85
C VAL A 182 -7.11 0.84 -3.17
N PRO A 183 -7.15 0.78 -1.83
CA PRO A 183 -7.63 -0.39 -1.11
C PRO A 183 -9.09 -0.69 -1.48
N ARG A 184 -9.36 -1.94 -1.89
CA ARG A 184 -10.72 -2.42 -2.24
C ARG A 184 -11.04 -3.73 -1.51
N PRO A 185 -11.18 -3.67 -0.17
CA PRO A 185 -11.40 -4.88 0.64
C PRO A 185 -12.66 -5.64 0.23
N ALA A 186 -13.78 -4.95 -0.01
CA ALA A 186 -15.04 -5.60 -0.37
C ALA A 186 -14.95 -6.43 -1.65
N SER A 187 -14.36 -5.88 -2.72
CA SER A 187 -14.18 -6.61 -3.98
C SER A 187 -13.17 -7.75 -3.83
N PHE A 188 -12.12 -7.56 -3.02
CA PHE A 188 -11.15 -8.61 -2.74
C PHE A 188 -11.81 -9.83 -2.09
N TYR A 189 -12.54 -9.65 -0.98
CA TYR A 189 -13.20 -10.76 -0.29
C TYR A 189 -14.29 -11.40 -1.14
N ALA A 190 -15.07 -10.60 -1.88
CA ALA A 190 -16.11 -11.11 -2.78
C ALA A 190 -15.51 -12.05 -3.84
N SER A 191 -14.36 -11.70 -4.42
CA SER A 191 -13.64 -12.53 -5.41
C SER A 191 -13.03 -13.82 -4.85
N ARG A 192 -13.08 -14.02 -3.53
CA ARG A 192 -12.52 -15.19 -2.83
C ARG A 192 -13.59 -16.01 -2.12
N LEU A 193 -14.86 -15.61 -2.20
CA LEU A 193 -15.96 -16.30 -1.55
C LEU A 193 -16.09 -17.75 -2.04
N ASP A 194 -16.06 -17.98 -3.35
CA ASP A 194 -16.17 -19.34 -3.91
C ASP A 194 -14.97 -20.22 -3.58
N LEU A 195 -13.80 -19.62 -3.38
CA LEU A 195 -12.62 -20.33 -2.93
C LEU A 195 -12.76 -20.75 -1.46
N ALA A 196 -13.22 -19.83 -0.59
CA ALA A 196 -13.44 -20.12 0.82
C ALA A 196 -14.51 -21.20 1.05
N ARG A 197 -15.56 -21.24 0.21
CA ARG A 197 -16.62 -22.27 0.26
C ARG A 197 -16.09 -23.70 0.06
N LYS A 198 -14.94 -23.88 -0.60
CA LYS A 198 -14.33 -25.21 -0.77
C LYS A 198 -13.73 -25.77 0.53
N PHE A 199 -13.60 -24.93 1.55
CA PHE A 199 -12.97 -25.26 2.83
C PHE A 199 -13.93 -25.16 4.02
N SER A 200 -15.22 -24.92 3.76
CA SER A 200 -16.33 -24.97 4.74
C SER A 200 -17.12 -26.25 4.53
#